data_AF-A0A842V909-F1
#
_entry.id   AF-A0A842V909-F1
#
_cell.length_a   1.000
_cell.length_b   1.000
_cell.length_c   1.000
_cell.angle_alpha   90.00
_cell.angle_beta   90.00
_cell.angle_gamma   90.00
#
_symmetry.space_group_name_H-M   'P 1'
#
loop_
_entity.id
_entity.type
_entity.pdbx_description
1 polymer ?
#
loop_
_entity_poly.entity_id
_entity_poly.type
_entity_poly.pdbx_seq_one_letter_code
_entity_poly.pdbx_strand_id
1 'polypeptide(L)'
;MRIPKRYGQSKKNDCPFCGKVGLHTNSQGLPVCTEHKNATLEDMKCACGDWLDVKKGKWGPYFLCIRCGPISFAKGMSVNTPTATYKTQKPTGKINSEPRRPFRNSKTSSTPDDKKVITVRSDELDFWF
;
A
#
# COMPACT_ATOMS: atom_id res chain seq x y z
N MET A 1 -21.98 27.84 3.13
CA MET A 1 -22.77 26.93 2.28
C MET A 1 -22.18 25.51 2.40
N ARG A 2 -22.93 24.51 2.88
CA ARG A 2 -22.43 23.14 3.13
C ARG A 2 -22.86 22.22 1.98
N ILE A 3 -21.91 21.77 1.17
CA ILE A 3 -22.17 20.84 0.07
C ILE A 3 -22.26 19.41 0.65
N PRO A 4 -23.38 18.69 0.48
CA PRO A 4 -23.53 17.32 0.98
C PRO A 4 -22.64 16.36 0.19
N LYS A 5 -22.18 15.29 0.85
CA LYS A 5 -21.48 14.19 0.17
C LYS A 5 -22.44 13.51 -0.79
N ARG A 6 -22.04 13.35 -2.05
CA ARG A 6 -22.84 12.61 -3.03
C ARG A 6 -22.42 11.15 -3.04
N TYR A 7 -23.39 10.25 -3.13
CA TYR A 7 -23.12 8.82 -3.32
C TYR A 7 -22.26 8.62 -4.58
N GLY A 8 -21.29 7.69 -4.51
CA GLY A 8 -20.31 7.45 -5.57
C GLY A 8 -19.04 8.30 -5.51
N GLN A 9 -18.95 9.31 -4.63
CA GLN A 9 -17.71 10.05 -4.42
C GLN A 9 -16.78 9.30 -3.45
N SER A 10 -15.63 8.84 -3.96
CA SER A 10 -14.55 8.29 -3.16
C SER A 10 -13.44 9.31 -2.94
N LYS A 11 -12.76 9.24 -1.78
CA LYS A 11 -11.58 10.04 -1.51
C LYS A 11 -10.39 9.40 -2.22
N LYS A 12 -9.79 10.10 -3.19
CA LYS A 12 -8.53 9.69 -3.79
C LYS A 12 -7.39 10.02 -2.81
N ASN A 13 -6.56 9.02 -2.53
CA ASN A 13 -5.36 9.20 -1.72
C ASN A 13 -4.17 9.17 -2.68
N ASP A 14 -3.57 10.33 -2.91
CA ASP A 14 -2.44 10.46 -3.82
C ASP A 14 -1.13 10.35 -3.05
N CYS A 15 -0.11 9.78 -3.71
CA CYS A 15 1.22 9.64 -3.17
C CYS A 15 1.91 11.02 -3.12
N PRO A 16 2.43 11.46 -1.96
CA PRO A 16 3.05 12.77 -1.82
C PRO A 16 4.39 12.90 -2.57
N PHE A 17 4.98 11.78 -3.01
CA PHE A 17 6.25 11.77 -3.73
C PHE A 17 6.09 11.88 -5.25
N CYS A 18 5.08 11.22 -5.81
CA CYS A 18 4.95 11.06 -7.27
C CYS A 18 3.56 11.34 -7.84
N GLY A 19 2.59 11.70 -6.99
CA GLY A 19 1.21 11.99 -7.41
C GLY A 19 0.42 10.78 -7.93
N LYS A 20 1.03 9.59 -8.05
CA LYS A 20 0.33 8.34 -8.36
C LYS A 20 -0.60 7.95 -7.20
N VAL A 21 -1.61 7.13 -7.46
CA VAL A 21 -2.51 6.63 -6.41
C VAL A 21 -1.72 5.86 -5.35
N GLY A 22 -1.89 6.26 -4.08
CA GLY A 22 -1.28 5.62 -2.93
C GLY A 22 -2.06 4.38 -2.52
N LEU A 23 -1.52 3.19 -2.79
CA LEU A 23 -2.12 1.90 -2.42
C LEU A 23 -1.64 1.39 -1.07
N HIS A 24 -0.46 1.82 -0.62
CA HIS A 24 0.17 1.34 0.60
C HIS A 24 0.38 2.47 1.60
N THR A 25 0.54 2.13 2.87
CA THR A 25 0.93 3.08 3.91
C THR A 25 2.39 2.85 4.30
N ASN A 26 3.17 3.92 4.36
CA ASN A 26 4.54 3.89 4.89
C ASN A 26 4.53 3.73 6.43
N SER A 27 5.70 3.50 7.04
CA SER A 27 5.94 3.48 8.49
C SER A 27 5.40 4.73 9.20
N GLN A 28 5.54 5.90 8.57
CA GLN A 28 5.01 7.19 9.06
C GLN A 28 3.48 7.33 8.89
N GLY A 29 2.79 6.37 8.25
CA GLY A 29 1.36 6.39 7.99
C GLY A 29 0.93 7.21 6.77
N LEU A 30 1.87 7.53 5.88
CA LEU A 30 1.62 8.25 4.63
C LEU A 30 1.12 7.31 3.52
N PRO A 31 0.11 7.69 2.73
CA PRO A 31 -0.29 6.93 1.54
C PRO A 31 0.78 7.06 0.46
N VAL A 32 1.40 5.95 0.07
CA VAL A 32 2.51 5.88 -0.89
C VAL A 32 2.23 4.83 -1.96
N CYS A 33 2.85 4.98 -3.12
CA CYS A 33 2.86 3.94 -4.15
C CYS A 33 3.79 2.77 -3.73
N THR A 34 3.74 1.67 -4.48
CA THR A 34 4.61 0.49 -4.29
C THR A 34 6.10 0.83 -4.31
N GLU A 35 6.51 1.77 -5.17
CA GLU A 35 7.90 2.23 -5.32
C GLU A 35 8.40 2.97 -4.07
N HIS A 36 7.53 3.70 -3.36
CA HIS A 36 7.89 4.56 -2.23
C HIS A 36 7.49 3.98 -0.88
N LYS A 37 7.27 2.66 -0.79
CA LYS A 37 6.88 1.99 0.46
C LYS A 37 7.87 2.20 1.60
N ASN A 38 9.16 2.31 1.27
CA ASN A 38 10.26 2.45 2.24
C ASN A 38 10.83 3.89 2.28
N ALA A 39 10.25 4.83 1.53
CA ALA A 39 10.76 6.20 1.46
C ALA A 39 10.21 7.02 2.64
N THR A 40 11.07 7.51 3.52
CA THR A 40 10.70 8.37 4.65
C THR A 40 10.73 9.85 4.22
N LEU A 41 9.75 10.63 4.70
CA LEU A 41 9.90 12.09 4.70
C LEU A 41 10.68 12.48 5.95
N GLU A 42 11.92 12.89 5.74
CA GLU A 42 12.81 13.45 6.76
C GLU A 42 13.02 14.95 6.45
N ASP A 43 13.20 15.75 7.49
CA ASP A 43 13.66 17.15 7.42
C ASP A 43 12.73 18.17 6.72
N MET A 44 11.51 18.32 7.24
CA MET A 44 10.56 19.36 6.82
C MET A 44 10.64 20.58 7.75
N LYS A 45 10.61 21.80 7.19
CA LYS A 45 10.52 23.03 7.97
C LYS A 45 9.09 23.57 8.02
N CYS A 46 8.75 24.22 9.12
CA CYS A 46 7.50 24.96 9.27
C CYS A 46 7.63 26.33 8.63
N ALA A 47 6.49 26.98 8.36
CA ALA A 47 6.47 28.41 8.05
C ALA A 47 7.11 29.28 9.15
N CYS A 48 7.18 28.80 10.41
CA CYS A 48 7.87 29.48 11.51
C CYS A 48 9.39 29.20 11.58
N GLY A 49 9.92 28.34 10.70
CA GLY A 49 11.34 27.98 10.66
C GLY A 49 11.76 26.80 11.55
N ASP A 50 10.87 26.27 12.39
CA ASP A 50 11.12 25.05 13.17
C ASP A 50 11.01 23.77 12.33
N TRP A 51 11.53 22.69 12.86
CA TRP A 51 11.34 21.34 12.34
C TRP A 51 9.89 20.85 12.51
N LEU A 52 9.42 20.12 11.50
CA LEU A 52 8.13 19.46 11.45
C LEU A 52 8.32 17.95 11.62
N ASP A 53 7.72 17.39 12.66
CA ASP A 53 7.65 15.95 12.85
C ASP A 53 6.39 15.38 12.20
N VAL A 54 6.55 14.30 11.42
CA VAL A 54 5.41 13.53 10.90
C VAL A 54 4.91 12.59 11.98
N LYS A 55 3.65 12.73 12.39
CA LYS A 55 2.99 11.84 13.35
C LYS A 55 1.73 11.23 12.74
N LYS A 56 1.40 10.02 13.20
CA LYS A 56 0.20 9.29 12.79
C LYS A 56 -0.93 9.53 13.80
N GLY A 57 -2.10 9.95 13.33
CA GLY A 57 -3.31 10.11 14.13
C GLY A 57 -4.46 9.22 13.64
N LYS A 58 -5.62 9.28 14.33
CA LYS A 58 -6.83 8.54 13.98
C LYS A 58 -7.35 8.85 12.58
N TRP A 59 -7.23 10.10 12.14
CA TRP A 59 -7.76 10.60 10.87
C TRP A 59 -6.72 10.65 9.75
N GLY A 60 -5.49 10.18 10.01
CA GLY A 60 -4.39 10.19 9.06
C GLY A 60 -3.13 10.85 9.62
N PRO A 61 -2.11 10.99 8.76
CA PRO A 61 -0.87 11.66 9.13
C PRO A 61 -1.10 13.16 9.33
N TYR A 62 -0.39 13.74 10.28
CA TYR A 62 -0.34 15.17 10.53
C TYR A 62 1.09 15.58 10.86
N PHE A 63 1.35 16.87 10.73
CA PHE A 63 2.65 17.42 11.12
C PHE A 63 2.54 18.05 12.50
N LEU A 64 3.57 17.90 13.31
CA LEU A 64 3.68 18.57 14.61
C LEU A 64 4.88 19.50 14.57
N CYS A 65 4.62 20.78 14.78
CA CYS A 65 5.65 21.79 15.01
C CYS A 65 5.68 22.13 16.51
N ILE A 66 6.89 22.32 17.07
CA ILE A 66 7.05 22.69 18.48
C ILE A 66 6.45 24.07 18.77
N ARG A 67 6.66 25.06 17.90
CA ARG A 67 6.11 26.42 18.08
C ARG A 67 4.65 26.57 17.63
N CYS A 68 4.25 25.96 16.51
CA CYS A 68 2.90 26.16 15.94
C CYS A 68 1.88 25.08 16.34
N GLY A 69 2.33 23.97 16.92
CA GLY A 69 1.46 22.85 17.25
C GLY A 69 1.09 21.98 16.05
N PRO A 70 -0.07 21.29 16.09
CA PRO A 70 -0.47 20.34 15.07
C PRO A 70 -0.97 21.05 13.80
N ILE A 71 -0.35 20.72 12.67
CA ILE A 71 -0.66 21.26 11.34
C ILE A 71 -1.23 20.14 10.48
N SER A 72 -2.30 20.47 9.74
CA SER A 72 -2.90 19.55 8.78
C SER A 72 -1.91 19.18 7.68
N PHE A 73 -1.87 17.90 7.29
CA PHE A 73 -0.96 17.39 6.26
C PHE A 73 -0.96 18.21 4.96
N ALA A 74 -2.15 18.62 4.48
CA ALA A 74 -2.28 19.45 3.28
C ALA A 74 -1.54 20.80 3.38
N LYS A 75 -1.57 21.44 4.56
CA LYS A 75 -0.87 22.71 4.81
C LYS A 75 0.64 22.53 4.93
N GLY A 76 1.09 21.43 5.55
CA GLY A 76 2.53 21.16 5.64
C GLY A 76 3.15 20.88 4.27
N MET A 77 2.44 20.15 3.41
CA MET A 77 2.87 19.86 2.04
C MET A 77 2.86 21.07 1.11
N SER A 78 1.98 22.06 1.33
CA SER A 78 1.96 23.27 0.49
C SER A 78 3.14 24.22 0.76
N VAL A 79 3.65 24.23 1.99
CA VAL A 79 4.77 25.10 2.39
C VAL A 79 6.10 24.52 1.92
N ASN A 80 6.24 23.20 1.97
CA ASN A 80 7.45 22.51 1.56
C ASN A 80 7.23 21.96 0.15
N THR A 81 7.63 22.73 -0.87
CA THR A 81 7.78 22.18 -2.22
C THR A 81 8.83 21.07 -2.13
N PRO A 82 8.51 19.81 -2.41
CA PRO A 82 9.46 18.72 -2.27
C PRO A 82 10.55 18.87 -3.35
N THR A 83 11.63 19.59 -3.05
CA THR A 83 12.92 19.38 -3.70
C THR A 83 13.42 18.04 -3.17
N ALA A 84 12.98 16.99 -3.85
CA ALA A 84 12.98 15.62 -3.40
C ALA A 84 14.39 15.05 -3.22
N THR A 85 15.00 15.24 -2.04
CA THR A 85 16.14 14.43 -1.60
C THR A 85 15.64 13.23 -0.81
N TYR A 86 14.91 12.33 -1.45
CA TYR A 86 14.57 11.05 -0.83
C TYR A 86 15.80 10.15 -0.85
N LYS A 87 16.32 9.79 0.33
CA LYS A 87 17.28 8.71 0.43
C LYS A 87 16.51 7.41 0.31
N THR A 88 16.44 6.83 -0.90
CA THR A 88 16.05 5.43 -1.03
C THR A 88 17.08 4.62 -0.26
N GLN A 89 16.72 4.12 0.93
CA GLN A 89 17.53 3.10 1.59
C GLN A 89 17.52 1.89 0.66
N LYS A 90 18.54 1.77 -0.19
CA LYS A 90 18.78 0.57 -0.99
C LYS A 90 18.91 -0.56 0.02
N PRO A 91 18.08 -1.61 -0.03
CA PRO A 91 18.31 -2.75 0.82
C PRO A 91 19.67 -3.34 0.42
N THR A 92 20.68 -3.16 1.26
CA THR A 92 21.94 -3.93 1.21
C THR A 92 21.65 -5.34 1.72
N GLY A 93 20.72 -6.03 1.06
CA GLY A 93 20.56 -7.46 1.19
C GLY A 93 21.53 -8.10 0.22
N LYS A 94 22.67 -8.58 0.72
CA LYS A 94 23.44 -9.61 0.01
C LYS A 94 22.47 -10.77 -0.21
N ILE A 95 21.92 -10.88 -1.41
CA ILE A 95 21.24 -12.09 -1.84
C ILE A 95 22.37 -13.12 -1.93
N ASN A 96 22.54 -13.93 -0.88
CA ASN A 96 23.28 -15.18 -1.02
C ASN A 96 22.46 -16.00 -2.01
N SER A 97 22.80 -15.89 -3.29
CA SER A 97 22.30 -16.76 -4.33
C SER A 97 22.91 -18.13 -4.08
N GLU A 98 22.35 -18.88 -3.14
CA GLU A 98 22.42 -20.33 -3.27
C GLU A 98 21.87 -20.66 -4.67
N PRO A 99 22.58 -21.48 -5.45
CA PRO A 99 22.09 -21.90 -6.75
C PRO A 99 20.71 -22.50 -6.54
N ARG A 100 19.69 -21.92 -7.18
CA ARG A 100 18.34 -22.46 -7.20
C ARG A 100 18.47 -23.92 -7.61
N ARG A 101 18.26 -24.85 -6.67
CA ARG A 101 18.12 -26.26 -7.01
C ARG A 101 17.03 -26.32 -8.07
N PRO A 102 17.23 -27.03 -9.20
CA PRO A 102 16.20 -27.16 -10.20
C PRO A 102 14.93 -27.63 -9.51
N PHE A 103 13.82 -26.94 -9.78
CA PHE A 103 12.51 -27.28 -9.25
C PHE A 103 12.25 -28.74 -9.65
N ARG A 104 12.40 -29.66 -8.70
CA ARG A 104 12.15 -31.08 -8.95
C ARG A 104 10.65 -31.21 -9.03
N ASN A 105 10.11 -31.13 -10.25
CA ASN A 105 8.78 -31.60 -10.56
C ASN A 105 8.74 -33.08 -10.21
N SER A 106 8.34 -33.41 -8.99
CA SER A 106 7.82 -34.73 -8.69
C SER A 106 6.52 -34.87 -9.47
N LYS A 107 6.64 -35.34 -10.72
CA LYS A 107 5.55 -36.07 -11.36
C LYS A 107 5.22 -37.22 -10.41
N THR A 108 4.18 -37.06 -9.60
CA THR A 108 3.47 -38.21 -9.07
C THR A 108 2.85 -38.90 -10.29
N SER A 109 3.45 -40.02 -10.67
CA SER A 109 2.87 -40.97 -11.59
C SER A 109 1.59 -41.53 -10.96
N SER A 110 0.46 -40.89 -11.21
CA SER A 110 -0.83 -41.57 -11.10
C SER A 110 -0.94 -42.49 -12.31
N THR A 111 -1.17 -43.77 -12.04
CA THR A 111 -1.57 -44.80 -13.01
C THR A 111 -2.76 -44.31 -13.85
N PRO A 112 -2.91 -44.80 -15.09
CA PRO A 112 -4.02 -44.41 -15.96
C PRO A 112 -5.27 -45.21 -15.58
N ASP A 113 -5.91 -44.86 -14.48
CA ASP A 113 -7.17 -45.48 -14.06
C ASP A 113 -8.34 -44.51 -14.31
N ASP A 114 -9.11 -44.88 -15.33
CA ASP A 114 -10.50 -44.59 -15.62
C ASP A 114 -10.97 -43.12 -15.65
N LYS A 115 -11.29 -42.69 -16.89
CA LYS A 115 -12.19 -41.57 -17.13
C LYS A 115 -13.48 -41.81 -16.35
N LYS A 116 -13.76 -40.98 -15.34
CA LYS A 116 -15.08 -40.94 -14.71
C LYS A 116 -16.09 -40.43 -15.74
N VAL A 117 -16.75 -41.36 -16.42
CA VAL A 117 -17.91 -41.07 -17.24
C VAL A 117 -19.03 -40.68 -16.28
N ILE A 118 -19.39 -39.40 -16.27
CA ILE A 118 -20.57 -38.92 -15.57
C ILE A 118 -21.77 -39.36 -16.42
N THR A 119 -22.37 -40.49 -16.06
CA THR A 119 -23.65 -40.92 -16.64
C THR A 119 -24.75 -40.35 -15.77
N VAL A 120 -25.50 -39.37 -16.31
CA VAL A 120 -26.74 -38.91 -15.68
C VAL A 120 -27.78 -40.00 -15.95
N ARG A 121 -28.11 -40.82 -14.93
CA ARG A 121 -29.22 -41.77 -15.00
C ARG A 121 -30.52 -41.03 -14.66
N SER A 122 -31.54 -41.22 -15.49
CA SER A 122 -32.87 -40.61 -15.33
C SER A 122 -33.64 -41.08 -14.08
N ASP A 123 -33.05 -41.98 -13.28
CA ASP A 123 -33.67 -42.56 -12.08
C ASP A 123 -33.33 -41.78 -10.79
N GLU A 124 -32.35 -40.86 -10.81
CA GLU A 124 -32.00 -40.01 -9.65
C GLU A 124 -32.82 -38.71 -9.62
N LEU A 125 -34.14 -38.84 -9.78
CA LEU A 125 -35.08 -37.79 -9.43
C LEU A 125 -35.37 -37.88 -7.93
N ASP A 126 -34.45 -37.33 -7.11
CA ASP A 126 -34.80 -36.87 -5.76
C ASP A 126 -35.67 -35.59 -5.89
N PHE A 127 -36.87 -35.76 -6.44
CA PHE A 127 -37.97 -34.83 -6.21
C PHE A 127 -38.40 -35.01 -4.75
N TRP A 128 -37.75 -34.23 -3.88
CA TRP A 128 -38.17 -34.01 -2.50
C TRP A 128 -39.68 -33.72 -2.44
N PHE A 129 -40.40 -34.55 -1.69
CA PHE A 129 -41.71 -34.27 -1.10
C PHE A 129 -41.52 -33.72 0.31
#